data_AF-A0A7S9HDQ3-F1
#
_entry.id   AF-A0A7S9HDQ3-F1
#
_cell.length_a   1.000
_cell.length_b   1.000
_cell.length_c   1.000
_cell.angle_alpha   90.00
_cell.angle_beta   90.00
_cell.angle_gamma   90.00
#
_symmetry.space_group_name_H-M   'P 1'
#
loop_
_entity.id
_entity.type
_entity.pdbx_description
1 polymer ?
#
loop_
_entity_poly.entity_id
_entity_poly.type
_entity_poly.pdbx_seq_one_letter_code
_entity_poly.pdbx_strand_id
1 'polypeptide(L)'
;MIDPEGIPRTTPIEKWRHRRFVGQQHRRDKANQRKLGLDTFSDDWSQLRSDSTTGWPPRRLWILWLQSESQAPPLVTRCINSWRDLNPGWQVEVLDERSLSRWIELPKFPPGTSLNHMANIIRLRLLVRYGGIWTDATTLCLRPLDDWIGCAYASGMFAFARPQPVRSLANWFIASAPEATLTKAWQRWSESYVLSGKRPQSYFWSHHTFDWLLQRSPYLHGLWSQTPQVSARGPHVFQRLLDGHLDGAELPDMAELAQVPLAKLNHKKGYTVEAVDGLLNKYGLIPNG
;
A
#
# COMPACT_ATOMS: atom_id res chain seq x y z
N MET A 1 -22.55 -7.62 17.19
CA MET A 1 -21.79 -8.88 17.10
C MET A 1 -20.34 -8.60 16.70
N ILE A 2 -19.61 -7.91 17.57
CA ILE A 2 -18.16 -7.74 17.49
C ILE A 2 -17.54 -8.82 18.41
N ASP A 3 -16.35 -9.33 18.11
CA ASP A 3 -15.63 -10.24 19.01
C ASP A 3 -14.86 -9.47 20.11
N PRO A 4 -14.26 -10.15 21.10
CA PRO A 4 -13.54 -9.47 22.18
C PRO A 4 -12.34 -8.62 21.73
N GLU A 5 -11.78 -8.88 20.54
CA GLU A 5 -10.70 -8.07 19.93
C GLU A 5 -11.24 -6.83 19.19
N GLY A 6 -12.55 -6.56 19.25
CA GLY A 6 -13.15 -5.42 18.55
C GLY A 6 -13.34 -5.67 17.05
N ILE A 7 -13.22 -6.91 16.57
CA ILE A 7 -13.33 -7.27 15.16
C ILE A 7 -14.73 -7.83 14.84
N PRO A 8 -15.41 -7.39 13.76
CA PRO A 8 -16.70 -7.95 13.37
C PRO A 8 -16.62 -9.47 13.11
N ARG A 9 -17.52 -10.26 13.70
CA ARG A 9 -17.56 -11.72 13.52
C ARG A 9 -17.98 -12.09 12.10
N THR A 10 -17.34 -13.12 11.50
CA THR A 10 -17.61 -13.58 10.14
C THR A 10 -18.85 -14.50 10.06
N THR A 11 -20.01 -14.04 10.55
CA THR A 11 -21.28 -14.78 10.44
C THR A 11 -21.81 -14.73 8.99
N PRO A 12 -22.70 -15.64 8.56
CA PRO A 12 -23.28 -15.59 7.21
C PRO A 12 -23.92 -14.24 6.86
N ILE A 13 -24.63 -13.63 7.82
CA ILE A 13 -25.28 -12.31 7.65
C ILE A 13 -24.24 -11.21 7.46
N GLU A 14 -23.18 -11.18 8.27
CA GLU A 14 -22.14 -10.15 8.15
C GLU A 14 -21.31 -10.35 6.88
N LYS A 15 -21.04 -11.59 6.45
CA LYS A 15 -20.43 -11.90 5.13
C LYS A 15 -21.27 -11.37 3.97
N TRP A 16 -22.60 -11.52 4.04
CA TRP A 16 -23.51 -10.96 3.06
C TRP A 16 -23.50 -9.42 3.06
N ARG A 17 -23.55 -8.79 4.24
CA ARG A 17 -23.48 -7.33 4.41
C ARG A 17 -22.18 -6.75 3.85
N HIS A 18 -21.04 -7.35 4.21
CA HIS A 18 -19.72 -6.97 3.70
C HIS A 18 -19.65 -7.01 2.18
N ARG A 19 -20.08 -8.12 1.57
CA ARG A 19 -20.05 -8.25 0.10
C ARG A 19 -20.96 -7.23 -0.59
N ARG A 20 -22.15 -6.95 -0.04
CA ARG A 20 -23.04 -5.89 -0.53
C ARG A 20 -22.38 -4.51 -0.40
N PHE A 21 -21.73 -4.22 0.72
CA PHE A 21 -21.00 -2.98 0.94
C PHE A 21 -19.89 -2.80 -0.10
N VAL A 22 -19.03 -3.80 -0.32
CA VAL A 22 -17.95 -3.72 -1.32
C VAL A 22 -18.48 -3.38 -2.71
N GLY A 23 -19.61 -3.97 -3.12
CA GLY A 23 -20.25 -3.66 -4.40
C GLY A 23 -20.82 -2.23 -4.47
N GLN A 24 -21.41 -1.74 -3.38
CA GLN A 24 -21.89 -0.35 -3.28
C GLN A 24 -20.73 0.65 -3.30
N GLN A 25 -19.69 0.40 -2.50
CA GLN A 25 -18.52 1.26 -2.39
C GLN A 25 -17.75 1.33 -3.71
N HIS A 26 -17.66 0.23 -4.45
CA HIS A 26 -17.09 0.24 -5.81
C HIS A 26 -17.81 1.19 -6.77
N ARG A 27 -19.15 1.20 -6.74
CA ARG A 27 -19.94 2.14 -7.57
C ARG A 27 -19.70 3.58 -7.13
N ARG A 28 -19.64 3.84 -5.82
CA ARG A 28 -19.31 5.16 -5.28
C ARG A 28 -17.90 5.60 -5.67
N ASP A 29 -16.91 4.72 -5.56
CA ASP A 29 -15.51 5.02 -5.93
C ASP A 29 -15.40 5.37 -7.40
N LYS A 30 -16.01 4.59 -8.29
CA LYS A 30 -16.08 4.91 -9.73
C LYS A 30 -16.70 6.28 -10.01
N ALA A 31 -17.80 6.62 -9.32
CA ALA A 31 -18.50 7.90 -9.52
C ALA A 31 -17.75 9.11 -8.95
N ASN A 32 -16.80 8.91 -8.03
CA ASN A 32 -16.11 9.98 -7.31
C ASN A 32 -14.60 10.03 -7.60
N GLN A 33 -14.11 9.33 -8.63
CA GLN A 33 -12.70 9.43 -9.01
C GLN A 33 -12.36 10.86 -9.41
N ARG A 34 -11.28 11.38 -8.85
CA ARG A 34 -10.73 12.68 -9.24
C ARG A 34 -9.39 12.47 -9.94
N LYS A 35 -9.02 13.41 -10.81
CA LYS A 35 -7.62 13.59 -11.18
C LYS A 35 -6.83 13.77 -9.88
N LEU A 36 -5.73 13.03 -9.76
CA LEU A 36 -4.89 13.13 -8.57
C LEU A 36 -4.12 14.46 -8.63
N GLY A 37 -3.44 14.83 -7.57
CA GLY A 37 -2.56 16.00 -7.46
C GLY A 37 -1.51 15.64 -6.41
N LEU A 38 -0.83 16.61 -5.82
CA LEU A 38 -0.25 16.37 -4.50
C LEU A 38 -1.35 16.34 -3.42
N ASP A 39 -2.47 17.03 -3.64
CA ASP A 39 -3.55 17.16 -2.66
C ASP A 39 -3.01 17.71 -1.33
N THR A 40 -3.32 17.08 -0.21
CA THR A 40 -2.84 17.46 1.13
C THR A 40 -1.48 16.83 1.47
N PHE A 41 -0.82 16.16 0.52
CA PHE A 41 0.41 15.43 0.78
C PHE A 41 1.52 16.29 1.38
N SER A 42 1.77 17.50 0.85
CA SER A 42 2.84 18.38 1.33
C SER A 42 2.63 18.76 2.81
N ASP A 43 1.40 19.06 3.19
CA ASP A 43 1.02 19.40 4.57
C ASP A 43 1.10 18.16 5.48
N ASP A 44 0.50 17.04 5.05
CA ASP A 44 0.52 15.77 5.80
C ASP A 44 1.97 15.31 6.06
N TRP A 45 2.84 15.46 5.07
CA TRP A 45 4.24 15.06 5.13
C TRP A 45 5.05 15.97 6.05
N SER A 46 4.81 17.29 5.99
CA SER A 46 5.44 18.25 6.89
C SER A 46 5.04 17.99 8.34
N GLN A 47 3.76 17.68 8.57
CA GLN A 47 3.25 17.31 9.89
C GLN A 47 3.83 15.99 10.39
N LEU A 48 3.96 14.99 9.52
CA LEU A 48 4.58 13.70 9.88
C LEU A 48 6.00 13.90 10.44
N ARG A 49 6.78 14.78 9.81
CA ARG A 49 8.18 15.02 10.17
C ARG A 49 8.35 15.92 11.41
N SER A 50 7.31 16.62 11.85
CA SER A 50 7.35 17.42 13.07
C SER A 50 6.96 16.63 14.32
N ASP A 51 6.39 15.43 14.16
CA ASP A 51 6.03 14.56 15.28
C ASP A 51 7.29 13.92 15.91
N SER A 52 7.46 14.10 17.22
CA SER A 52 8.55 13.52 17.99
C SER A 52 8.32 12.07 18.39
N THR A 53 7.09 11.57 18.25
CA THR A 53 6.75 10.19 18.64
C THR A 53 7.22 9.22 17.57
N THR A 54 8.09 8.27 17.94
CA THR A 54 8.60 7.27 17.00
C THR A 54 8.28 5.85 17.48
N GLY A 55 7.82 5.02 16.55
CA GLY A 55 7.78 3.56 16.72
C GLY A 55 8.49 2.92 15.54
N TRP A 56 9.03 1.70 15.71
CA TRP A 56 9.73 1.02 14.63
C TRP A 56 9.07 -0.32 14.30
N PRO A 57 8.70 -0.57 13.03
CA PRO A 57 8.28 -1.91 12.64
C PRO A 57 9.51 -2.83 12.64
N PRO A 58 9.30 -4.17 12.65
CA PRO A 58 10.37 -5.10 12.32
C PRO A 58 11.12 -4.64 11.05
N ARG A 59 12.46 -4.63 11.10
CA ARG A 59 13.34 -4.16 10.00
C ARG A 59 13.38 -5.13 8.82
N ARG A 60 12.20 -5.41 8.27
CA ARG A 60 11.96 -6.32 7.16
C ARG A 60 10.97 -5.71 6.19
N LEU A 61 11.32 -5.78 4.92
CA LEU A 61 10.51 -5.28 3.83
C LEU A 61 10.20 -6.44 2.86
N TRP A 62 8.92 -6.65 2.60
CA TRP A 62 8.37 -7.68 1.76
C TRP A 62 8.00 -7.11 0.39
N ILE A 63 8.55 -7.71 -0.66
CA ILE A 63 8.19 -7.45 -2.06
C ILE A 63 7.75 -8.78 -2.67
N LEU A 64 6.72 -8.77 -3.50
CA LEU A 64 6.27 -9.97 -4.21
C LEU A 64 6.39 -9.78 -5.72
N TRP A 65 7.07 -10.72 -6.36
CA TRP A 65 7.08 -10.92 -7.80
C TRP A 65 7.05 -12.41 -8.14
N LEU A 66 5.83 -12.92 -8.37
CA LEU A 66 5.57 -14.37 -8.49
C LEU A 66 6.35 -15.04 -9.64
N GLN A 67 6.66 -14.28 -10.70
CA GLN A 67 7.41 -14.76 -11.86
C GLN A 67 8.92 -14.93 -11.60
N SER A 68 9.38 -14.75 -10.36
CA SER A 68 10.80 -14.68 -9.93
C SER A 68 11.50 -13.37 -10.26
N GLU A 69 12.34 -12.90 -9.34
CA GLU A 69 13.05 -11.63 -9.46
C GLU A 69 13.92 -11.54 -10.71
N SER A 70 14.55 -12.65 -11.13
CA SER A 70 15.38 -12.68 -12.34
C SER A 70 14.59 -12.47 -13.64
N GLN A 71 13.27 -12.60 -13.60
CA GLN A 71 12.34 -12.33 -14.72
C GLN A 71 11.61 -10.98 -14.54
N ALA A 72 11.98 -10.18 -13.54
CA ALA A 72 11.39 -8.86 -13.34
C ALA A 72 11.77 -7.92 -14.51
N PRO A 73 10.81 -7.16 -15.07
CA PRO A 73 11.12 -6.13 -16.05
C PRO A 73 12.12 -5.11 -15.50
N PRO A 74 12.91 -4.43 -16.36
CA PRO A 74 13.94 -3.49 -15.93
C PRO A 74 13.44 -2.43 -14.92
N LEU A 75 12.23 -1.90 -15.13
CA LEU A 75 11.62 -0.95 -14.21
C LEU A 75 11.35 -1.54 -12.81
N VAL A 76 10.91 -2.80 -12.75
CA VAL A 76 10.64 -3.50 -11.49
C VAL A 76 11.96 -3.78 -10.77
N THR A 77 13.00 -4.23 -11.49
CA THR A 77 14.35 -4.41 -10.95
C THR A 77 14.91 -3.10 -10.39
N ARG A 78 14.76 -1.98 -11.11
CA ARG A 78 15.14 -0.64 -10.65
C ARG A 78 14.44 -0.23 -9.36
N CYS A 79 13.15 -0.53 -9.23
CA CYS A 79 12.37 -0.29 -8.01
C CYS A 79 12.86 -1.13 -6.83
N ILE A 80 13.07 -2.43 -7.03
CA ILE A 80 13.57 -3.35 -5.99
C ILE A 80 14.95 -2.91 -5.50
N ASN A 81 15.87 -2.60 -6.42
CA ASN A 81 17.22 -2.19 -6.07
C ASN A 81 17.24 -0.87 -5.29
N SER A 82 16.38 0.11 -5.61
CA SER A 82 16.35 1.34 -4.84
C SER A 82 15.96 1.14 -3.37
N TRP A 83 15.12 0.14 -3.07
CA TRP A 83 14.85 -0.25 -1.67
C TRP A 83 16.09 -0.85 -1.00
N ARG A 84 16.87 -1.69 -1.70
CA ARG A 84 18.11 -2.27 -1.14
C ARG A 84 19.17 -1.19 -0.91
N ASP A 85 19.40 -0.34 -1.91
CA ASP A 85 20.45 0.67 -1.91
C ASP A 85 20.22 1.73 -0.81
N LEU A 86 18.99 2.19 -0.65
CA LEU A 86 18.65 3.22 0.34
C LEU A 86 18.40 2.65 1.75
N ASN A 87 18.34 1.32 1.93
CA ASN A 87 18.02 0.70 3.21
C ASN A 87 18.96 -0.46 3.56
N PRO A 88 20.29 -0.24 3.63
CA PRO A 88 21.26 -1.30 3.90
C PRO A 88 21.06 -1.98 5.28
N GLY A 89 20.40 -1.29 6.22
CA GLY A 89 20.03 -1.82 7.53
C GLY A 89 18.70 -2.59 7.58
N TRP A 90 18.07 -2.86 6.43
CA TRP A 90 16.77 -3.54 6.34
C TRP A 90 16.89 -4.85 5.57
N GLN A 91 16.17 -5.88 6.02
CA GLN A 91 16.05 -7.14 5.30
C GLN A 91 15.01 -7.00 4.17
N VAL A 92 15.47 -6.85 2.92
CA VAL A 92 14.60 -6.75 1.73
C VAL A 92 14.36 -8.14 1.13
N GLU A 93 13.19 -8.71 1.43
CA GLU A 93 12.75 -10.02 0.98
C GLU A 93 11.90 -9.92 -0.29
N VAL A 94 12.48 -10.32 -1.43
CA VAL A 94 11.77 -10.43 -2.70
C VAL A 94 11.28 -11.86 -2.87
N LEU A 95 9.97 -12.03 -2.69
CA LEU A 95 9.31 -13.32 -2.73
C LEU A 95 8.79 -13.64 -4.13
N ASP A 96 8.83 -14.91 -4.48
CA ASP A 96 8.28 -15.49 -5.70
C ASP A 96 7.42 -16.71 -5.38
N GLU A 97 6.87 -17.38 -6.40
CA GLU A 97 6.03 -18.57 -6.21
C GLU A 97 6.74 -19.71 -5.43
N ARG A 98 8.06 -19.83 -5.55
CA ARG A 98 8.84 -20.94 -4.95
C ARG A 98 9.23 -20.67 -3.51
N SER A 99 9.58 -19.42 -3.19
CA SER A 99 10.06 -19.00 -1.88
C SER A 99 8.92 -18.68 -0.91
N LEU A 100 7.74 -18.31 -1.41
CA LEU A 100 6.62 -17.88 -0.58
C LEU A 100 6.15 -18.92 0.44
N SER A 101 6.17 -20.21 0.07
CA SER A 101 5.74 -21.33 0.93
C SER A 101 6.61 -21.51 2.18
N ARG A 102 7.83 -20.96 2.19
CA ARG A 102 8.71 -20.95 3.38
C ARG A 102 8.21 -20.00 4.46
N TRP A 103 7.42 -19.00 4.08
CA TRP A 103 6.99 -17.92 4.95
C TRP A 103 5.55 -18.08 5.42
N ILE A 104 4.64 -18.40 4.50
CA ILE A 104 3.22 -18.55 4.80
C ILE A 104 2.64 -19.73 4.04
N GLU A 105 1.71 -20.43 4.68
CA GLU A 105 0.81 -21.33 3.97
C GLU A 105 -0.21 -20.50 3.22
N LEU A 106 -0.55 -20.91 1.99
CA LEU A 106 -1.61 -20.27 1.22
C LEU A 106 -2.90 -21.09 1.30
N PRO A 107 -4.07 -20.43 1.39
CA PRO A 107 -5.33 -21.13 1.29
C PRO A 107 -5.53 -21.64 -0.14
N LYS A 108 -6.37 -22.67 -0.30
CA LYS A 108 -6.82 -23.07 -1.64
C LYS A 108 -7.70 -21.97 -2.23
N PHE A 109 -7.15 -21.19 -3.15
CA PHE A 109 -7.90 -20.12 -3.83
C PHE A 109 -8.98 -20.71 -4.75
N PRO A 110 -10.18 -20.09 -4.83
CA PRO A 110 -11.17 -20.46 -5.82
C PRO A 110 -10.63 -20.34 -7.26
N PRO A 111 -11.06 -21.21 -8.19
CA PRO A 111 -10.69 -21.10 -9.60
C PRO A 111 -10.95 -19.71 -10.18
N GLY A 112 -10.00 -19.20 -10.96
CA GLY A 112 -10.09 -17.86 -11.56
C GLY A 112 -9.79 -16.69 -10.61
N THR A 113 -9.26 -16.95 -9.41
CA THR A 113 -8.70 -15.90 -8.56
C THR A 113 -7.50 -15.26 -9.29
N SER A 114 -7.49 -13.93 -9.44
CA SER A 114 -6.39 -13.24 -10.12
C SER A 114 -5.14 -13.16 -9.24
N LEU A 115 -3.96 -13.05 -9.86
CA LEU A 115 -2.70 -12.84 -9.13
C LEU A 115 -2.73 -11.60 -8.23
N ASN A 116 -3.41 -10.53 -8.66
CA ASN A 116 -3.60 -9.33 -7.84
C ASN A 116 -4.41 -9.63 -6.57
N HIS A 117 -5.44 -10.48 -6.67
CA HIS A 117 -6.22 -10.87 -5.50
C HIS A 117 -5.41 -11.77 -4.55
N MET A 118 -4.61 -12.70 -5.09
CA MET A 118 -3.70 -13.52 -4.29
C MET A 118 -2.68 -12.63 -3.56
N ALA A 119 -2.06 -11.67 -4.24
CA ALA A 119 -1.09 -10.74 -3.66
C ALA A 119 -1.68 -9.91 -2.49
N ASN A 120 -2.97 -9.55 -2.58
CA ASN A 120 -3.70 -8.90 -1.48
C ASN A 120 -3.87 -9.80 -0.24
N ILE A 121 -3.99 -11.12 -0.40
CA ILE A 121 -4.04 -12.05 0.72
C ILE A 121 -2.64 -12.32 1.26
N ILE A 122 -1.67 -12.52 0.37
CA ILE A 122 -0.26 -12.77 0.71
C ILE A 122 0.30 -11.64 1.57
N ARG A 123 0.13 -10.37 1.15
CA ARG A 123 0.62 -9.22 1.91
C ARG A 123 0.10 -9.18 3.34
N LEU A 124 -1.20 -9.43 3.52
CA LEU A 124 -1.83 -9.35 4.83
C LEU A 124 -1.40 -10.53 5.70
N ARG A 125 -1.25 -11.74 5.14
CA ARG A 125 -0.70 -12.90 5.88
C ARG A 125 0.73 -12.67 6.35
N LEU A 126 1.60 -12.11 5.49
CA LEU A 126 2.98 -11.80 5.85
C LEU A 126 3.04 -10.74 6.96
N LEU A 127 2.29 -9.65 6.80
CA LEU A 127 2.25 -8.56 7.77
C LEU A 127 1.65 -8.97 9.12
N VAL A 128 0.58 -9.77 9.13
CA VAL A 128 0.02 -10.27 10.39
C VAL A 128 1.02 -11.19 11.08
N ARG A 129 1.62 -12.13 10.36
CA ARG A 129 2.52 -13.13 10.96
C ARG A 129 3.86 -12.56 11.43
N TYR A 130 4.45 -11.65 10.65
CA TYR A 130 5.83 -11.20 10.85
C TYR A 130 5.96 -9.70 11.09
N GLY A 131 4.89 -8.92 10.86
CA GLY A 131 4.99 -7.47 10.78
C GLY A 131 5.92 -7.02 9.65
N GLY A 132 6.54 -5.87 9.87
CA GLY A 132 7.44 -5.22 8.93
C GLY A 132 6.67 -4.38 7.93
N ILE A 133 7.22 -4.25 6.73
CA ILE A 133 6.68 -3.41 5.66
C ILE A 133 6.38 -4.26 4.45
N TRP A 134 5.20 -4.13 3.87
CA TRP A 134 4.92 -4.56 2.50
C TRP A 134 5.11 -3.37 1.59
N THR A 135 5.72 -3.59 0.43
CA THR A 135 5.63 -2.65 -0.68
C THR A 135 5.46 -3.37 -2.01
N ASP A 136 4.61 -2.85 -2.89
CA ASP A 136 4.46 -3.40 -4.24
C ASP A 136 5.80 -3.29 -5.00
N ALA A 137 6.14 -4.29 -5.82
CA ALA A 137 7.41 -4.34 -6.58
C ALA A 137 7.60 -3.18 -7.59
N THR A 138 6.57 -2.36 -7.80
CA THR A 138 6.58 -1.17 -8.66
C THR A 138 6.58 0.11 -7.84
N THR A 139 7.17 0.07 -6.66
CA THR A 139 7.41 1.25 -5.81
C THR A 139 8.89 1.55 -5.82
N LEU A 140 9.25 2.75 -6.26
CA LEU A 140 10.61 3.22 -6.27
C LEU A 140 10.87 3.96 -4.96
N CYS A 141 11.74 3.43 -4.11
CA CYS A 141 12.26 4.14 -2.93
C CYS A 141 13.02 5.40 -3.35
N LEU A 142 12.72 6.54 -2.75
CA LEU A 142 13.38 7.83 -2.97
C LEU A 142 14.05 8.38 -1.69
N ARG A 143 13.65 7.89 -0.52
CA ARG A 143 14.22 8.24 0.78
C ARG A 143 14.41 6.99 1.65
N PRO A 144 15.53 6.86 2.38
CA PRO A 144 15.72 5.82 3.39
C PRO A 144 14.52 5.74 4.34
N LEU A 145 14.09 4.53 4.68
CA LEU A 145 13.03 4.29 5.67
C LEU A 145 13.38 4.88 7.01
N ASP A 146 14.66 4.80 7.41
CA ASP A 146 15.14 5.31 8.69
C ASP A 146 14.91 6.83 8.85
N ASP A 147 14.70 7.57 7.76
CA ASP A 147 14.40 9.01 7.80
C ASP A 147 12.96 9.33 8.19
N TRP A 148 12.01 8.41 8.03
CA TRP A 148 10.58 8.76 8.11
C TRP A 148 9.63 7.67 8.63
N ILE A 149 9.97 6.39 8.48
CA ILE A 149 9.03 5.31 8.87
C ILE A 149 8.79 5.29 10.37
N GLY A 150 9.78 5.73 11.17
CA GLY A 150 9.70 5.81 12.62
C GLY A 150 8.52 6.67 13.10
N CYS A 151 8.39 7.87 12.55
CA CYS A 151 7.28 8.78 12.82
C CYS A 151 5.95 8.21 12.29
N ALA A 152 5.98 7.62 11.09
CA ALA A 152 4.78 7.10 10.42
C ALA A 152 4.15 5.91 11.15
N TYR A 153 4.98 5.10 11.78
CA TYR A 153 4.60 3.85 12.43
C TYR A 153 4.27 4.01 13.93
N ALA A 154 4.24 5.22 14.47
CA ALA A 154 4.07 5.46 15.91
C ALA A 154 2.84 4.74 16.55
N SER A 155 1.77 4.52 15.78
CA SER A 155 0.56 3.79 16.21
C SER A 155 0.61 2.26 16.05
N GLY A 156 1.72 1.70 15.56
CA GLY A 156 1.89 0.27 15.29
C GLY A 156 1.38 -0.20 13.91
N MET A 157 0.89 0.72 13.08
CA MET A 157 0.50 0.47 11.69
C MET A 157 0.67 1.75 10.88
N PHE A 158 0.99 1.63 9.59
CA PHE A 158 0.97 2.75 8.65
C PHE A 158 0.56 2.28 7.26
N ALA A 159 -0.20 3.11 6.56
CA ALA A 159 -0.41 3.02 5.12
C ALA A 159 -0.70 4.42 4.60
N PHE A 160 -0.35 4.70 3.34
CA PHE A 160 -0.74 5.97 2.74
C PHE A 160 -2.26 6.07 2.63
N ALA A 161 -2.82 7.21 3.04
CA ALA A 161 -4.24 7.47 3.17
C ALA A 161 -4.85 8.04 1.88
N ARG A 162 -6.18 8.00 1.75
CA ARG A 162 -6.94 8.83 0.79
C ARG A 162 -6.45 8.80 -0.68
N PRO A 163 -6.16 7.63 -1.30
CA PRO A 163 -5.75 7.60 -2.71
C PRO A 163 -6.82 8.13 -3.67
N GLN A 164 -8.10 8.04 -3.30
CA GLN A 164 -9.25 8.66 -3.96
C GLN A 164 -10.28 9.04 -2.88
N PRO A 165 -11.26 9.92 -3.15
CA PRO A 165 -12.13 10.50 -2.13
C PRO A 165 -12.87 9.53 -1.20
N VAL A 166 -13.12 8.29 -1.64
CA VAL A 166 -13.90 7.31 -0.88
C VAL A 166 -13.11 6.04 -0.54
N ARG A 167 -11.78 6.09 -0.62
CA ARG A 167 -10.88 5.01 -0.18
C ARG A 167 -10.04 5.52 0.98
N SER A 168 -10.12 4.84 2.13
CA SER A 168 -9.44 5.29 3.35
C SER A 168 -7.91 5.16 3.26
N LEU A 169 -7.42 4.09 2.63
CA LEU A 169 -6.00 3.84 2.46
C LEU A 169 -5.65 3.35 1.05
N ALA A 170 -4.36 3.30 0.75
CA ALA A 170 -3.79 2.60 -0.38
C ALA A 170 -2.99 1.39 0.11
N ASN A 171 -3.15 0.25 -0.54
CA ASN A 171 -2.62 -1.02 -0.04
C ASN A 171 -1.32 -1.49 -0.73
N TRP A 172 -0.63 -0.57 -1.42
CA TRP A 172 0.62 -0.83 -2.11
C TRP A 172 1.86 -0.54 -1.25
N PHE A 173 1.70 0.09 -0.08
CA PHE A 173 2.70 0.23 0.97
C PHE A 173 2.01 0.15 2.33
N ILE A 174 2.39 -0.81 3.18
CA ILE A 174 1.78 -1.02 4.49
C ILE A 174 2.88 -1.41 5.48
N ALA A 175 3.03 -0.66 6.56
CA ALA A 175 3.82 -1.10 7.73
C ALA A 175 2.87 -1.61 8.82
N SER A 176 3.21 -2.69 9.50
CA SER A 176 2.36 -3.27 10.54
C SER A 176 3.19 -3.94 11.63
N ALA A 177 2.75 -3.81 12.89
CA ALA A 177 3.17 -4.74 13.93
C ALA A 177 2.68 -6.15 13.59
N PRO A 178 3.43 -7.19 13.97
CA PRO A 178 2.88 -8.54 13.98
C PRO A 178 1.63 -8.56 14.85
N GLU A 179 0.61 -9.30 14.42
CA GLU A 179 -0.67 -9.43 15.11
C GLU A 179 -1.42 -8.11 15.39
N ALA A 180 -1.08 -7.00 14.71
CA ALA A 180 -1.82 -5.75 14.83
C ALA A 180 -3.32 -5.95 14.54
N THR A 181 -4.19 -5.56 15.48
CA THR A 181 -5.63 -5.88 15.42
C THR A 181 -6.29 -5.42 14.14
N LEU A 182 -5.95 -4.22 13.66
CA LEU A 182 -6.49 -3.67 12.41
C LEU A 182 -6.06 -4.48 11.18
N THR A 183 -4.79 -4.90 11.12
CA THR A 183 -4.26 -5.73 10.04
C THR A 183 -4.84 -7.15 10.08
N LYS A 184 -4.99 -7.75 11.27
CA LYS A 184 -5.68 -9.05 11.47
C LYS A 184 -7.13 -8.99 11.00
N ALA A 185 -7.86 -7.94 11.39
CA ALA A 185 -9.24 -7.72 10.96
C ALA A 185 -9.32 -7.67 9.43
N TRP A 186 -8.40 -6.91 8.81
CA TRP A 186 -8.32 -6.76 7.37
C TRP A 186 -7.97 -8.06 6.66
N GLN A 187 -7.02 -8.84 7.17
CA GLN A 187 -6.69 -10.18 6.66
C GLN A 187 -7.92 -11.09 6.71
N ARG A 188 -8.54 -11.22 7.89
CA ARG A 188 -9.67 -12.13 8.12
C ARG A 188 -10.83 -11.87 7.18
N TRP A 189 -11.20 -10.60 7.02
CA TRP A 189 -12.32 -10.21 6.14
C TRP A 189 -11.95 -10.25 4.66
N SER A 190 -10.69 -10.00 4.32
CA SER A 190 -10.19 -10.17 2.96
C SER A 190 -10.23 -11.64 2.51
N GLU A 191 -9.78 -12.55 3.38
CA GLU A 191 -9.86 -13.99 3.14
C GLU A 191 -11.31 -14.45 3.04
N SER A 192 -12.17 -14.02 3.97
CA SER A 192 -13.60 -14.34 3.91
C SER A 192 -14.26 -13.86 2.61
N TYR A 193 -13.78 -12.78 2.00
CA TYR A 193 -14.30 -12.27 0.74
C TYR A 193 -13.78 -13.07 -0.46
N VAL A 194 -12.46 -13.22 -0.59
CA VAL A 194 -11.83 -13.88 -1.73
C VAL A 194 -12.12 -15.38 -1.76
N LEU A 195 -12.09 -16.04 -0.60
CA LEU A 195 -12.28 -17.49 -0.49
C LEU A 195 -13.75 -17.92 -0.51
N SER A 196 -14.70 -16.98 -0.63
CA SER A 196 -16.13 -17.30 -0.64
C SER A 196 -16.62 -18.01 -1.92
N GLY A 197 -15.73 -18.27 -2.88
CA GLY A 197 -16.07 -18.82 -4.21
C GLY A 197 -16.78 -17.86 -5.17
N LYS A 198 -17.16 -16.66 -4.71
CA LYS A 198 -17.84 -15.65 -5.53
C LYS A 198 -16.82 -14.65 -6.07
N ARG A 199 -16.85 -14.41 -7.38
CA ARG A 199 -15.95 -13.46 -8.05
C ARG A 199 -15.97 -12.08 -7.35
N PRO A 200 -14.80 -11.47 -7.08
CA PRO A 200 -14.72 -10.08 -6.64
C PRO A 200 -15.37 -9.12 -7.63
N GLN A 201 -16.12 -8.14 -7.11
CA GLN A 201 -16.88 -7.18 -7.93
C GLN A 201 -16.09 -5.90 -8.25
N SER A 202 -14.91 -5.74 -7.65
CA SER A 202 -14.09 -4.53 -7.72
C SER A 202 -12.62 -4.90 -7.78
N TYR A 203 -11.83 -4.16 -8.55
CA TYR A 203 -10.37 -4.23 -8.47
C TYR A 203 -9.86 -3.76 -7.10
N PHE A 204 -10.53 -2.78 -6.49
CA PHE A 204 -10.20 -2.20 -5.18
C PHE A 204 -10.93 -2.88 -4.01
N TRP A 205 -11.41 -4.12 -4.18
CA TRP A 205 -12.19 -4.82 -3.14
C TRP A 205 -11.49 -4.86 -1.77
N SER A 206 -10.16 -4.94 -1.74
CA SER A 206 -9.38 -4.96 -0.50
C SER A 206 -9.42 -3.61 0.22
N HIS A 207 -9.39 -2.50 -0.53
CA HIS A 207 -9.55 -1.16 0.03
C HIS A 207 -10.96 -1.01 0.62
N HIS A 208 -11.99 -1.43 -0.12
CA HIS A 208 -13.37 -1.39 0.36
C HIS A 208 -13.63 -2.34 1.53
N THR A 209 -12.85 -3.40 1.67
CA THR A 209 -12.89 -4.26 2.86
C THR A 209 -12.36 -3.53 4.09
N PHE A 210 -11.30 -2.75 3.93
CA PHE A 210 -10.80 -1.88 4.98
C PHE A 210 -11.84 -0.79 5.34
N ASP A 211 -12.41 -0.10 4.35
CA ASP A 211 -13.46 0.90 4.56
C ASP A 211 -14.66 0.33 5.35
N TRP A 212 -15.07 -0.92 5.02
CA TRP A 212 -16.15 -1.60 5.73
C TRP A 212 -15.82 -1.87 7.20
N LEU A 213 -14.58 -2.25 7.51
CA LEU A 213 -14.13 -2.48 8.88
C LEU A 213 -14.19 -1.21 9.72
N LEU A 214 -13.72 -0.10 9.16
CA LEU A 214 -13.79 1.21 9.82
C LEU A 214 -15.23 1.61 10.09
N GLN A 215 -16.15 1.37 9.14
CA GLN A 215 -17.57 1.65 9.36
C GLN A 215 -18.21 0.73 10.41
N ARG A 216 -17.75 -0.53 10.50
CA ARG A 216 -18.40 -1.55 11.32
C ARG A 216 -17.93 -1.57 12.77
N SER A 217 -16.71 -1.12 13.04
CA SER A 217 -16.11 -1.12 14.37
C SER A 217 -15.53 0.24 14.73
N PRO A 218 -16.16 0.99 15.66
CA PRO A 218 -15.61 2.24 16.18
C PRO A 218 -14.21 2.07 16.78
N TYR A 219 -13.90 0.90 17.34
CA TYR A 219 -12.57 0.58 17.85
C TYR A 219 -11.53 0.53 16.72
N LEU A 220 -11.81 -0.19 15.63
CA LEU A 220 -10.91 -0.25 14.47
C LEU A 220 -10.77 1.12 13.79
N HIS A 221 -11.87 1.89 13.73
CA HIS A 221 -11.83 3.28 13.28
C HIS A 221 -10.91 4.14 14.15
N GLY A 222 -10.98 3.98 15.49
CA GLY A 222 -10.11 4.67 16.43
C GLY A 222 -8.63 4.36 16.21
N LEU A 223 -8.27 3.08 16.02
CA LEU A 223 -6.89 2.68 15.69
C LEU A 223 -6.38 3.33 14.40
N TRP A 224 -7.21 3.35 13.34
CA TRP A 224 -6.84 4.02 12.09
C TRP A 224 -6.73 5.54 12.25
N SER A 225 -7.63 6.15 13.02
CA SER A 225 -7.64 7.61 13.25
C SER A 225 -6.41 8.10 14.02
N GLN A 226 -5.78 7.23 14.80
CA GLN A 226 -4.52 7.50 15.50
C GLN A 226 -3.28 7.27 14.62
N THR A 227 -3.45 6.66 13.44
CA THR A 227 -2.36 6.45 12.50
C THR A 227 -2.11 7.72 11.71
N PRO A 228 -0.85 8.18 11.56
CA PRO A 228 -0.52 9.34 10.73
C PRO A 228 -1.14 9.26 9.33
N GLN A 229 -1.86 10.30 8.94
CA GLN A 229 -2.67 10.33 7.70
C GLN A 229 -1.92 11.02 6.56
N VAL A 230 -1.03 10.29 5.88
CA VAL A 230 -0.28 10.84 4.74
C VAL A 230 -0.93 10.47 3.41
N SER A 231 -1.33 11.47 2.62
CA SER A 231 -1.99 11.25 1.33
C SER A 231 -1.19 10.37 0.38
N ALA A 232 -1.83 9.34 -0.17
CA ALA A 232 -1.25 8.47 -1.19
C ALA A 232 -1.09 9.19 -2.54
N ARG A 233 -1.65 10.39 -2.72
CA ARG A 233 -1.60 11.09 -3.99
C ARG A 233 -0.20 11.59 -4.34
N GLY A 234 0.59 12.01 -3.34
CA GLY A 234 2.00 12.38 -3.49
C GLY A 234 2.80 11.29 -4.21
N PRO A 235 2.86 10.05 -3.69
CA PRO A 235 3.53 8.93 -4.36
C PRO A 235 3.06 8.63 -5.80
N HIS A 236 1.84 9.00 -6.20
CA HIS A 236 1.32 8.80 -7.56
C HIS A 236 1.71 9.93 -8.55
N VAL A 237 2.32 11.02 -8.08
CA VAL A 237 2.66 12.18 -8.91
C VAL A 237 3.65 11.84 -10.03
N PHE A 238 4.66 11.01 -9.75
CA PHE A 238 5.66 10.57 -10.73
C PHE A 238 5.02 9.81 -11.89
N GLN A 239 4.10 8.89 -11.59
CA GLN A 239 3.36 8.17 -12.62
C GLN A 239 2.60 9.13 -13.55
N ARG A 240 2.04 10.21 -13.00
CA ARG A 240 1.26 11.17 -13.77
C ARG A 240 2.11 12.10 -14.63
N LEU A 241 3.29 12.47 -14.14
CA LEU A 241 4.28 13.16 -14.96
C LEU A 241 4.70 12.28 -16.15
N LEU A 242 4.95 10.99 -15.91
CA LEU A 242 5.29 10.03 -16.98
C LEU A 242 4.12 9.78 -17.94
N ASP A 243 2.88 9.86 -17.47
CA ASP A 243 1.69 9.78 -18.31
C ASP A 243 1.39 11.06 -19.11
N GLY A 244 2.05 12.18 -18.81
CA GLY A 244 1.68 13.49 -19.36
C GLY A 244 0.33 14.01 -18.84
N HIS A 245 -0.11 13.58 -17.66
CA HIS A 245 -1.39 13.96 -17.05
C HIS A 245 -1.33 15.24 -16.20
N LEU A 246 -0.25 16.00 -16.30
CA LEU A 246 0.02 17.20 -15.53
C LEU A 246 0.60 18.26 -16.47
N ASP A 247 0.00 19.44 -16.49
CA ASP A 247 0.41 20.57 -17.33
C ASP A 247 0.27 21.92 -16.59
N GLY A 248 1.02 22.91 -17.06
CA GLY A 248 0.95 24.30 -16.56
C GLY A 248 0.99 24.41 -15.04
N ALA A 249 -0.06 24.98 -14.46
CA ALA A 249 -0.20 25.20 -13.02
C ALA A 249 -0.44 23.93 -12.19
N GLU A 250 -0.70 22.78 -12.83
CA GLU A 250 -0.82 21.49 -12.11
C GLU A 250 0.55 20.85 -11.82
N LEU A 251 1.62 21.33 -12.45
CA LEU A 251 2.97 20.82 -12.20
C LEU A 251 3.38 21.12 -10.75
N PRO A 252 3.77 20.09 -9.97
CA PRO A 252 4.23 20.29 -8.61
C PRO A 252 5.56 21.04 -8.59
N ASP A 253 5.82 21.80 -7.52
CA ASP A 253 7.10 22.47 -7.37
C ASP A 253 8.22 21.45 -7.06
N MET A 254 9.45 21.80 -7.43
CA MET A 254 10.67 21.06 -7.16
C MET A 254 10.82 20.72 -5.67
N ALA A 255 10.56 21.69 -4.79
CA ALA A 255 10.68 21.51 -3.35
C ALA A 255 9.62 20.54 -2.79
N GLU A 256 8.44 20.48 -3.39
CA GLU A 256 7.38 19.55 -2.99
C GLU A 256 7.69 18.13 -3.43
N LEU A 257 8.16 17.96 -4.68
CA LEU A 257 8.56 16.65 -5.18
C LEU A 257 9.78 16.08 -4.49
N ALA A 258 10.73 16.93 -4.11
CA ALA A 258 11.90 16.53 -3.34
C ALA A 258 11.51 15.85 -2.01
N GLN A 259 10.32 16.13 -1.48
CA GLN A 259 9.84 15.57 -0.22
C GLN A 259 9.20 14.18 -0.36
N VAL A 260 8.79 13.78 -1.55
CA VAL A 260 8.10 12.50 -1.78
C VAL A 260 9.04 11.32 -1.43
N PRO A 261 8.71 10.45 -0.45
CA PRO A 261 9.64 9.41 0.02
C PRO A 261 9.76 8.22 -0.92
N LEU A 262 8.79 8.04 -1.81
CA LEU A 262 8.75 6.96 -2.79
C LEU A 262 7.78 7.30 -3.93
N ALA A 263 8.02 6.74 -5.11
CA ALA A 263 7.11 6.83 -6.25
C ALA A 263 6.38 5.51 -6.51
N LYS A 264 5.05 5.55 -6.63
CA LYS A 264 4.23 4.40 -7.06
C LYS A 264 4.09 4.40 -8.58
N LEU A 265 4.77 3.46 -9.24
CA LEU A 265 4.80 3.32 -10.69
C LEU A 265 3.90 2.17 -11.19
N ASN A 266 3.88 1.96 -12.50
CA ASN A 266 3.16 0.86 -13.15
C ASN A 266 3.94 0.33 -14.36
N HIS A 267 4.60 -0.82 -14.22
CA HIS A 267 5.40 -1.41 -15.29
C HIS A 267 4.60 -1.79 -16.55
N LYS A 268 3.26 -1.90 -16.45
CA LYS A 268 2.41 -2.22 -17.60
C LYS A 268 2.15 -1.04 -18.53
N LYS A 269 2.58 0.18 -18.15
CA LYS A 269 2.42 1.38 -18.95
C LYS A 269 3.61 1.67 -19.88
N GLY A 270 4.62 0.81 -19.91
CA GLY A 270 5.74 0.93 -20.84
C GLY A 270 6.75 2.01 -20.48
N TYR A 271 6.77 2.51 -19.23
CA TYR A 271 7.81 3.43 -18.78
C TYR A 271 9.18 2.76 -18.85
N THR A 272 10.15 3.45 -19.44
CA THR A 272 11.54 3.00 -19.44
C THR A 272 12.27 3.47 -18.18
N VAL A 273 13.39 2.84 -17.86
CA VAL A 273 14.22 3.25 -16.72
C VAL A 273 14.78 4.65 -16.97
N GLU A 274 15.18 4.95 -18.19
CA GLU A 274 15.73 6.24 -18.61
C GLU A 274 14.72 7.38 -18.45
N ALA A 275 13.44 7.14 -18.79
CA ALA A 275 12.39 8.14 -18.60
C ALA A 275 12.14 8.43 -17.12
N VAL A 276 12.18 7.40 -16.27
CA VAL A 276 12.04 7.54 -14.83
C VAL A 276 13.24 8.28 -14.24
N ASP A 277 14.46 7.83 -14.52
CA ASP A 277 15.68 8.44 -13.99
C ASP A 277 15.87 9.88 -14.52
N GLY A 278 15.51 10.16 -15.78
CA GLY A 278 15.48 11.52 -16.32
C GLY A 278 14.53 12.45 -15.56
N LEU A 279 13.36 11.93 -15.13
CA LEU A 279 12.44 12.68 -14.30
C LEU A 279 13.00 12.92 -12.89
N LEU A 280 13.63 11.92 -12.29
CA LEU A 280 14.24 12.06 -10.97
C LEU A 280 15.40 13.06 -10.98
N ASN A 281 16.25 13.01 -12.01
CA ASN A 281 17.32 13.99 -12.23
C ASN A 281 16.76 15.41 -12.39
N LYS A 282 15.70 15.56 -13.19
CA LYS A 282 15.01 16.85 -13.35
C LYS A 282 14.56 17.43 -12.02
N TYR A 283 14.14 16.60 -11.06
CA TYR A 283 13.67 17.02 -9.74
C TYR A 283 14.72 16.91 -8.62
N GLY A 284 15.99 16.66 -8.94
CA GLY A 284 17.09 16.59 -7.96
C GLY A 284 16.97 15.43 -6.95
N LEU A 285 16.33 14.32 -7.35
CA LEU A 285 16.06 13.16 -6.49
C LEU A 285 17.08 12.03 -6.61
N ILE A 286 18.05 12.16 -7.51
CA ILE A 286 19.24 11.30 -7.56
C ILE A 286 20.40 12.21 -7.15
N PRO A 287 21.25 11.79 -6.20
CA PRO A 287 22.49 12.53 -5.92
C PRO A 287 23.26 12.66 -7.24
N ASN A 288 23.67 13.88 -7.60
CA ASN A 288 24.66 14.03 -8.67
C ASN A 288 25.87 13.18 -8.27
N GLY A 289 26.18 12.17 -9.10
CA GLY A 289 27.31 11.26 -8.88
C GLY A 289 28.63 11.99 -8.77
#